data_AF-A0A2V9VR00-F1
#
_entry.id   AF-A0A2V9VR00-F1
#
_cell.length_a   1.000
_cell.length_b   1.000
_cell.length_c   1.000
_cell.angle_alpha   90.00
_cell.angle_beta   90.00
_cell.angle_gamma   90.00
#
_symmetry.space_group_name_H-M   'P 1'
#
loop_
_entity.id
_entity.type
_entity.pdbx_description
1 polymer ?
#
loop_
_entity_poly.entity_id
_entity_poly.type
_entity_poly.pdbx_seq_one_letter_code
_entity_poly.pdbx_strand_id
1 'polypeptide(L)'
;MGSPVSFYLPRHPLGYGLQGHNCGYRHRNFWTWTHAYFVRTGAAPSTLEALVYEMPFGLVFRKAVLWHDGTEYVFRNLQDIRRGREPFGWSFRCSAGSGLSVDVMVDGAGSSAHRLPYLKTNCSGRFEVINNSLSKATLRLERPSAPVEVLETSAGAVLEMAG
;
A
#
# COMPACT_ATOMS: atom_id res chain seq x y z
N MET A 1 23.95 19.31 1.11
CA MET A 1 22.96 19.39 2.21
C MET A 1 21.59 19.24 1.59
N GLY A 2 21.06 18.03 1.54
CA GLY A 2 19.78 17.72 0.91
C GLY A 2 18.67 17.78 1.94
N SER A 3 17.65 18.61 1.70
CA SER A 3 16.46 18.72 2.54
C SER A 3 15.76 17.35 2.65
N PRO A 4 15.30 16.94 3.85
CA PRO A 4 14.47 15.76 4.00
C PRO A 4 13.13 16.02 3.29
N VAL A 5 12.75 15.12 2.38
CA VAL A 5 11.45 15.15 1.72
C VAL A 5 10.39 14.90 2.79
N SER A 6 9.75 15.99 3.23
CA SER A 6 8.61 15.96 4.14
C SER A 6 7.39 15.51 3.33
N PHE A 7 6.81 14.37 3.70
CA PHE A 7 5.47 14.01 3.26
C PHE A 7 4.51 14.98 3.96
N TYR A 8 4.06 16.03 3.27
CA TYR A 8 2.92 16.81 3.74
C TYR A 8 1.70 15.89 3.68
N LEU A 9 1.38 15.24 4.81
CA LEU A 9 0.12 14.52 5.02
C LEU A 9 -0.93 15.54 5.48
N PRO A 10 -1.96 15.86 4.69
CA PRO A 10 -3.08 16.66 5.17
C PRO A 10 -3.87 15.84 6.20
N ARG A 11 -4.40 16.50 7.24
CA ARG A 11 -5.24 15.92 8.31
C ARG A 11 -6.64 15.45 7.86
N HIS A 12 -6.79 15.02 6.60
CA HIS A 12 -8.02 14.50 6.04
C HIS A 12 -7.74 13.10 5.49
N PRO A 13 -8.63 12.11 5.71
CA PRO A 13 -8.53 10.84 4.99
C PRO A 13 -8.54 11.18 3.51
N LEU A 14 -7.43 10.86 2.82
CA LEU A 14 -7.26 11.15 1.41
C LEU A 14 -8.48 10.58 0.68
N GLY A 15 -9.29 11.47 0.11
CA GLY A 15 -10.56 11.12 -0.51
C GLY A 15 -10.37 10.04 -1.57
N TYR A 16 -11.42 9.24 -1.74
CA TYR A 16 -11.58 8.28 -2.83
C TYR A 16 -11.02 8.84 -4.15
N GLY A 17 -9.96 8.23 -4.69
CA GLY A 17 -9.52 8.49 -6.07
C GLY A 17 -8.09 8.97 -6.31
N LEU A 18 -7.20 9.02 -5.32
CA LEU A 18 -5.77 9.21 -5.62
C LEU A 18 -5.16 7.90 -6.12
N GLN A 19 -5.23 7.68 -7.44
CA GLN A 19 -4.32 6.79 -8.18
C GLN A 19 -2.86 7.13 -7.81
N GLY A 20 -1.95 6.17 -7.89
CA GLY A 20 -0.50 6.33 -7.67
C GLY A 20 0.21 7.27 -8.65
N HIS A 21 -0.48 8.28 -9.19
CA HIS A 21 -0.04 9.26 -10.20
C HIS A 21 1.14 10.14 -9.77
N ASN A 22 1.55 10.12 -8.50
CA ASN A 22 2.54 11.07 -7.98
C ASN A 22 3.93 10.48 -7.69
N CYS A 23 4.26 9.26 -8.09
CA CYS A 23 5.67 8.86 -8.08
C CYS A 23 6.36 9.39 -9.34
N GLY A 24 6.80 10.66 -9.30
CA GLY A 24 7.60 11.34 -10.34
C GLY A 24 8.99 10.74 -10.58
N TYR A 25 9.16 9.44 -10.35
CA TYR A 25 10.33 8.69 -10.73
C TYR A 25 10.17 8.24 -12.18
N ARG A 26 11.26 8.30 -12.94
CA ARG A 26 11.31 7.68 -14.27
C ARG A 26 10.84 6.23 -14.12
N HIS A 27 9.60 5.90 -14.51
CA HIS A 27 9.03 4.54 -14.43
C HIS A 27 9.79 3.57 -15.34
N ARG A 28 11.04 3.26 -14.98
CA ARG A 28 11.86 2.23 -15.60
C ARG A 28 11.53 0.86 -15.00
N ASN A 29 10.92 0.83 -13.82
CA ASN A 29 10.86 -0.32 -12.94
C ASN A 29 9.44 -0.58 -12.39
N PHE A 30 9.22 -1.82 -11.93
CA PHE A 30 7.97 -2.32 -11.39
C PHE A 30 7.66 -1.73 -10.01
N TRP A 31 6.38 -1.52 -9.70
CA TRP A 31 5.94 -1.14 -8.37
C TRP A 31 4.67 -1.85 -7.94
N THR A 32 4.44 -1.89 -6.64
CA THR A 32 3.21 -2.36 -6.02
C THR A 32 2.85 -1.37 -4.93
N TRP A 33 1.62 -0.86 -4.98
CA TRP A 33 1.11 0.11 -4.04
C TRP A 33 -0.28 -0.30 -3.57
N THR A 34 -0.56 -0.03 -2.31
CA THR A 34 -1.91 -0.19 -1.75
C THR A 34 -2.21 0.92 -0.76
N HIS A 35 -3.48 1.32 -0.75
CA HIS A 35 -4.07 2.13 0.30
C HIS A 35 -5.32 1.40 0.80
N ALA A 36 -5.52 1.31 2.11
CA ALA A 36 -6.72 0.69 2.69
C ALA A 36 -7.29 1.56 3.80
N TYR A 37 -8.61 1.75 3.78
CA TYR A 37 -9.39 2.47 4.76
C TYR A 37 -10.34 1.52 5.49
N PHE A 38 -10.23 1.48 6.82
CA PHE A 38 -10.98 0.59 7.70
C PHE A 38 -11.92 1.41 8.59
N VAL A 39 -13.23 1.28 8.36
CA VAL A 39 -14.25 1.84 9.24
C VAL A 39 -14.30 1.03 10.53
N ARG A 40 -14.38 1.72 11.68
CA ARG A 40 -14.43 1.08 13.00
C ARG A 40 -15.61 1.66 13.79
N THR A 41 -16.46 0.80 14.34
CA THR A 41 -17.62 1.23 15.12
C THR A 41 -17.17 1.84 16.45
N GLY A 42 -17.56 3.10 16.72
CA GLY A 42 -17.24 3.77 17.98
C GLY A 42 -15.79 4.24 18.13
N ALA A 43 -14.97 4.15 17.08
CA ALA A 43 -13.58 4.59 17.08
C ALA A 43 -13.23 5.34 15.79
N ALA A 44 -12.10 6.05 15.80
CA ALA A 44 -11.57 6.64 14.59
C ALA A 44 -11.20 5.55 13.56
N PRO A 45 -11.39 5.81 12.26
CA PRO A 45 -10.99 4.88 11.21
C PRO A 45 -9.48 4.66 11.24
N SER A 46 -9.06 3.50 10.72
CA SER A 46 -7.65 3.21 10.50
C SER A 46 -7.31 3.26 9.03
N THR A 47 -6.11 3.71 8.70
CA THR A 47 -5.61 3.71 7.32
C THR A 47 -4.27 3.05 7.22
N LEU A 48 -4.09 2.27 6.15
CA LEU A 48 -2.82 1.66 5.80
C LEU A 48 -2.41 2.15 4.43
N GLU A 49 -1.13 2.48 4.26
CA GLU A 49 -0.52 2.69 2.96
C GLU A 49 0.78 1.90 2.87
N ALA A 50 0.99 1.17 1.78
CA ALA A 50 2.23 0.43 1.54
C ALA A 50 2.70 0.56 0.09
N LEU A 51 4.02 0.66 -0.08
CA LEU A 51 4.70 0.81 -1.36
C LEU A 51 5.93 -0.07 -1.41
N VAL A 52 6.02 -0.88 -2.47
CA VAL A 52 7.25 -1.54 -2.90
C VAL A 52 7.60 -1.03 -4.28
N TYR A 53 8.82 -0.54 -4.44
CA TYR A 53 9.31 0.03 -5.69
C TYR A 53 10.67 -0.55 -6.01
N GLU A 54 10.83 -1.09 -7.22
CA GLU A 54 12.13 -1.56 -7.70
C GLU A 54 12.99 -0.38 -8.15
N MET A 55 14.20 -0.30 -7.64
CA MET A 55 15.18 0.74 -7.93
C MET A 55 16.26 0.19 -8.89
N PRO A 56 17.04 1.06 -9.56
CA PRO A 56 18.18 0.62 -10.37
C PRO A 56 19.16 -0.27 -9.58
N PHE A 57 19.92 -1.09 -10.33
CA PHE A 57 20.95 -1.98 -9.78
C PHE A 57 20.44 -3.06 -8.81
N GLY A 58 19.19 -3.51 -8.98
CA GLY A 58 18.60 -4.58 -8.17
C GLY A 58 18.20 -4.16 -6.76
N LEU A 59 18.23 -2.86 -6.46
CA LEU A 59 17.78 -2.31 -5.18
C LEU A 59 16.25 -2.31 -5.11
N VAL A 60 15.69 -2.39 -3.90
CA VAL A 60 14.24 -2.32 -3.68
C VAL A 60 13.93 -1.39 -2.51
N PHE A 61 13.06 -0.42 -2.75
CA PHE A 61 12.47 0.40 -1.71
C PHE A 61 11.20 -0.26 -1.19
N ARG A 62 11.06 -0.33 0.14
CA ARG A 62 9.86 -0.87 0.80
C ARG A 62 9.47 0.04 1.97
N LYS A 63 8.19 0.38 2.05
CA LYS A 63 7.64 1.16 3.18
C LYS A 63 6.17 0.82 3.38
N ALA A 64 5.75 0.73 4.63
CA ALA A 64 4.34 0.82 4.99
C ALA A 64 4.14 1.81 6.14
N VAL A 65 2.96 2.43 6.18
CA VAL A 65 2.52 3.34 7.24
C VAL A 65 1.10 2.95 7.64
N LEU A 66 0.87 2.74 8.92
CA LEU A 66 -0.44 2.52 9.51
C LEU A 66 -0.78 3.68 10.44
N TRP A 67 -1.93 4.31 10.22
CA TRP A 67 -2.55 5.21 11.18
C TRP A 67 -3.66 4.45 11.91
N HIS A 68 -3.50 4.31 13.22
CA HIS A 68 -4.42 3.52 14.04
C HIS A 68 -4.46 4.07 15.47
N ASP A 69 -5.66 4.29 16.00
CA ASP A 69 -5.89 4.87 17.33
C ASP A 69 -5.08 6.15 17.59
N GLY A 70 -5.08 7.06 16.60
CA GLY A 70 -4.37 8.34 16.68
C GLY A 70 -2.84 8.26 16.60
N THR A 71 -2.28 7.07 16.38
CA THR A 71 -0.83 6.85 16.31
C THR A 71 -0.40 6.48 14.89
N GLU A 72 0.70 7.07 14.43
CA GLU A 72 1.38 6.68 13.19
C GLU A 72 2.42 5.59 13.48
N TYR A 73 2.31 4.47 12.76
CA TYR A 73 3.28 3.38 12.79
C TYR A 73 3.97 3.29 11.44
N VAL A 74 5.26 3.59 11.41
CA VAL A 74 6.09 3.50 10.20
C VAL A 74 6.85 2.18 10.20
N PHE A 75 6.64 1.38 9.17
CA PHE A 75 7.30 0.08 8.98
C PHE A 75 8.34 0.18 7.88
N ARG A 76 9.60 -0.05 8.26
CA ARG A 76 10.75 -0.10 7.32
C ARG A 76 11.14 -1.52 6.92
N ASN A 77 10.62 -2.52 7.63
CA ASN A 77 10.84 -3.94 7.37
C ASN A 77 9.54 -4.59 6.87
N LEU A 78 9.14 -4.25 5.65
CA LEU A 78 8.06 -4.93 4.95
C LEU A 78 8.63 -6.18 4.28
N GLN A 79 8.02 -7.32 4.55
CA GLN A 79 8.38 -8.62 3.98
C GLN A 79 7.24 -9.10 3.10
N ASP A 80 7.49 -9.20 1.79
CA ASP A 80 6.55 -9.78 0.85
C ASP A 80 6.34 -11.27 1.17
N ILE A 81 5.08 -11.68 1.35
CA ILE A 81 4.70 -13.09 1.50
C ILE A 81 4.22 -13.63 0.15
N ARG A 82 3.30 -12.90 -0.49
CA ARG A 82 2.78 -13.23 -1.83
C ARG A 82 2.50 -11.94 -2.57
N ARG A 83 2.93 -11.87 -3.83
CA ARG A 83 2.66 -10.72 -4.68
C ARG A 83 2.46 -11.21 -6.11
N GLY A 84 1.30 -10.93 -6.68
CA GLY A 84 0.95 -11.45 -8.00
C GLY A 84 -0.08 -10.61 -8.72
N ARG A 85 0.01 -10.63 -10.06
CA ARG A 85 -0.99 -10.06 -10.97
C ARG A 85 -2.04 -11.10 -11.35
N GLU A 86 -1.69 -12.39 -11.27
CA GLU A 86 -2.58 -13.53 -11.52
C GLU A 86 -2.25 -14.66 -10.50
N PRO A 87 -3.04 -14.81 -9.43
CA PRO A 87 -4.16 -13.94 -9.02
C PRO A 87 -3.69 -12.54 -8.59
N PHE A 88 -4.53 -11.53 -8.83
CA PHE A 88 -4.22 -10.14 -8.51
C PHE A 88 -4.36 -9.89 -7.00
N GLY A 89 -3.24 -9.86 -6.29
CA GLY A 89 -3.24 -9.73 -4.85
C GLY A 89 -1.86 -9.54 -4.25
N TRP A 90 -1.84 -9.03 -3.02
CA TRP A 90 -0.62 -8.75 -2.29
C TRP A 90 -0.81 -9.08 -0.81
N SER A 91 0.08 -9.92 -0.27
CA SER A 91 0.21 -10.14 1.16
C SER A 91 1.63 -9.90 1.63
N PHE A 92 1.73 -9.28 2.79
CA PHE A 92 3.01 -8.92 3.38
C PHE A 92 2.89 -8.84 4.91
N ARG A 93 4.05 -8.93 5.56
CA ARG A 93 4.20 -8.73 7.00
C ARG A 93 5.06 -7.51 7.28
N CYS A 94 4.68 -6.75 8.29
CA CYS A 94 5.40 -5.58 8.77
C CYS A 94 5.60 -5.67 10.28
N SER A 95 6.73 -5.17 10.77
CA SER A 95 6.97 -5.01 12.22
C SER A 95 7.58 -3.66 12.53
N ALA A 96 7.13 -3.03 13.61
CA ALA A 96 7.65 -1.77 14.13
C ALA A 96 8.52 -2.03 15.36
N GLY A 97 9.43 -1.10 15.66
CA GLY A 97 10.28 -1.18 16.86
C GLY A 97 9.51 -1.19 18.18
N SER A 98 8.24 -0.78 18.17
CA SER A 98 7.33 -0.86 19.32
C SER A 98 6.87 -2.28 19.67
N GLY A 99 7.22 -3.28 18.86
CA GLY A 99 6.72 -4.65 18.98
C GLY A 99 5.37 -4.88 18.30
N LEU A 100 4.79 -3.86 17.65
CA LEU A 100 3.62 -4.03 16.79
C LEU A 100 4.00 -4.81 15.53
N SER A 101 3.34 -5.95 15.31
CA SER A 101 3.41 -6.74 14.08
C SER A 101 2.08 -6.65 13.34
N VAL A 102 2.14 -6.58 12.02
CA VAL A 102 0.96 -6.48 11.17
C VAL A 102 1.09 -7.44 10.00
N ASP A 103 0.10 -8.32 9.85
CA ASP A 103 -0.11 -9.13 8.66
C ASP A 103 -1.19 -8.49 7.78
N VAL A 104 -0.88 -8.32 6.50
CA VAL A 104 -1.76 -7.64 5.55
C VAL A 104 -2.04 -8.57 4.39
N MET A 105 -3.31 -8.64 3.99
CA MET A 105 -3.76 -9.27 2.77
C MET A 105 -4.64 -8.29 2.01
N VAL A 106 -4.29 -8.05 0.74
CA VAL A 106 -5.07 -7.24 -0.19
C VAL A 106 -5.45 -8.11 -1.38
N ASP A 107 -6.75 -8.23 -1.60
CA ASP A 107 -7.33 -8.96 -2.74
C ASP A 107 -7.85 -7.95 -3.76
N GLY A 108 -7.18 -7.92 -4.91
CA GLY A 108 -7.52 -7.06 -6.05
C GLY A 108 -8.42 -7.73 -7.08
N ALA A 109 -8.84 -8.99 -6.91
CA ALA A 109 -9.57 -9.76 -7.90
C ALA A 109 -11.04 -9.35 -8.10
N GLY A 110 -11.50 -8.24 -7.49
CA GLY A 110 -12.85 -7.71 -7.65
C GLY A 110 -13.18 -7.19 -9.06
N SER A 111 -14.47 -6.97 -9.32
CA SER A 111 -15.03 -6.61 -10.63
C SER A 111 -14.57 -5.26 -11.20
N SER A 112 -13.95 -4.41 -10.38
CA SER A 112 -13.41 -3.09 -10.79
C SER A 112 -11.92 -3.12 -11.15
N ALA A 113 -11.33 -4.31 -11.26
CA ALA A 113 -9.98 -4.46 -11.77
C ALA A 113 -9.90 -4.01 -13.23
N HIS A 114 -8.99 -3.09 -13.51
CA HIS A 114 -8.75 -2.56 -14.84
C HIS A 114 -7.27 -2.55 -15.15
N ARG A 115 -6.95 -2.72 -16.44
CA ARG A 115 -5.60 -2.75 -16.97
C ARG A 115 -5.42 -1.54 -17.88
N LEU A 116 -4.46 -0.69 -17.54
CA LEU A 116 -4.22 0.58 -18.23
C LEU A 116 -2.82 0.58 -18.83
N PRO A 117 -2.67 0.95 -20.12
CA PRO A 117 -1.36 1.17 -20.71
C PRO A 117 -0.81 2.54 -20.31
N TYR A 118 0.31 2.56 -19.60
CA TYR A 118 1.03 3.78 -19.24
C TYR A 118 2.21 3.99 -20.19
N LEU A 119 2.47 5.25 -20.58
CA LEU A 119 3.70 5.59 -21.28
C LEU A 119 4.86 5.68 -20.29
N LYS A 120 6.01 5.13 -20.68
CA LYS A 120 7.26 5.39 -19.97
C LYS A 120 7.60 6.87 -20.10
N THR A 121 8.06 7.47 -19.01
CA THR A 121 8.45 8.90 -18.93
C THR A 121 9.57 9.30 -19.89
N ASN A 122 10.38 8.34 -20.36
CA ASN A 122 11.41 8.55 -21.39
C ASN A 122 10.88 8.32 -22.81
N CYS A 123 9.56 8.17 -22.99
CA CYS A 123 8.88 7.85 -24.24
C CYS A 123 9.36 6.58 -24.95
N SER A 124 10.13 5.71 -24.28
CA SER A 124 10.73 4.54 -24.92
C SER A 124 9.79 3.34 -25.04
N GLY A 125 8.50 3.52 -24.79
CA GLY A 125 7.49 2.48 -24.86
C GLY A 125 6.37 2.63 -23.83
N ARG A 126 5.57 1.57 -23.72
CA ARG A 126 4.46 1.46 -22.77
C ARG A 126 4.69 0.31 -21.78
N PHE A 127 4.00 0.35 -20.67
CA PHE A 127 3.89 -0.76 -19.71
C PHE A 127 2.45 -0.80 -19.17
N GLU A 128 2.04 -1.95 -18.66
CA GLU A 128 0.69 -2.11 -18.11
C GLU A 128 0.68 -1.83 -16.62
N VAL A 129 -0.35 -1.12 -16.15
CA VAL A 129 -0.70 -1.02 -14.74
C VAL A 129 -2.02 -1.73 -14.54
N ILE A 130 -2.05 -2.69 -13.62
CA ILE A 130 -3.31 -3.26 -13.12
C ILE A 130 -3.68 -2.54 -11.83
N ASN A 131 -4.91 -2.05 -11.77
CA ASN A 131 -5.44 -1.34 -10.61
C ASN A 131 -6.84 -1.85 -10.28
N ASN A 132 -7.16 -1.96 -8.99
CA ASN A 132 -8.53 -2.10 -8.53
C ASN A 132 -8.76 -1.18 -7.34
N SER A 133 -9.61 -0.16 -7.53
CA SER A 133 -9.95 0.84 -6.51
C SER A 133 -11.02 0.40 -5.51
N LEU A 134 -11.61 -0.79 -5.69
CA LEU A 134 -12.57 -1.43 -4.80
C LEU A 134 -12.03 -2.79 -4.33
N SER A 135 -10.73 -2.84 -4.06
CA SER A 135 -10.07 -4.03 -3.51
C SER A 135 -10.57 -4.29 -2.09
N LYS A 136 -10.42 -5.56 -1.67
CA LYS A 136 -10.63 -5.98 -0.29
C LYS A 136 -9.30 -5.94 0.45
N ALA A 137 -9.33 -5.63 1.73
CA ALA A 137 -8.16 -5.78 2.58
C ALA A 137 -8.53 -6.33 3.96
N THR A 138 -7.67 -7.20 4.46
CA THR A 138 -7.68 -7.70 5.84
C THR A 138 -6.34 -7.36 6.46
N LEU A 139 -6.38 -6.81 7.66
CA LEU A 139 -5.22 -6.37 8.42
C LEU A 139 -5.31 -6.95 9.83
N ARG A 140 -4.35 -7.80 10.21
CA ARG A 140 -4.26 -8.44 11.51
C ARG A 140 -3.16 -7.76 12.32
N LEU A 141 -3.53 -7.07 13.39
CA LEU A 141 -2.60 -6.37 14.29
C LEU A 141 -2.31 -7.22 15.52
N GLU A 142 -1.03 -7.44 15.78
CA GLU A 142 -0.52 -8.13 16.94
C GLU A 142 0.33 -7.18 17.76
N ARG A 143 -0.07 -6.94 19.01
CA ARG A 143 0.68 -6.12 19.98
C ARG A 143 1.14 -7.01 21.14
N PRO A 144 2.27 -6.70 21.79
CA PRO A 144 2.71 -7.44 22.97
C PRO A 144 1.60 -7.44 24.04
N SER A 145 1.25 -8.62 24.54
CA SER A 145 0.30 -8.80 25.65
C SER A 145 -1.12 -8.26 25.41
N ALA A 146 -1.52 -8.04 24.16
CA ALA A 146 -2.89 -7.66 23.81
C ALA A 146 -3.55 -8.73 22.92
N PRO A 147 -4.88 -8.85 22.95
CA PRO A 147 -5.60 -9.65 21.97
C PRO A 147 -5.30 -9.18 20.54
N VAL A 148 -5.27 -10.13 19.61
CA VAL A 148 -5.13 -9.81 18.19
C VAL A 148 -6.37 -9.08 17.70
N GLU A 149 -6.15 -7.95 17.03
CA GLU A 149 -7.20 -7.17 16.39
C GLU A 149 -7.21 -7.46 14.89
N VAL A 150 -8.39 -7.59 14.31
CA VAL A 150 -8.56 -7.77 12.86
C VAL A 150 -9.41 -6.64 12.32
N LEU A 151 -8.89 -5.95 11.32
CA LEU A 151 -9.57 -4.90 10.57
C LEU A 151 -9.83 -5.40 9.15
N GLU A 152 -11.04 -5.17 8.66
CA GLU A 152 -11.47 -5.64 7.34
C GLU A 152 -12.18 -4.53 6.57
N THR A 153 -12.00 -4.54 5.26
CA THR A 153 -12.74 -3.70 4.33
C THR A 153 -13.04 -4.46 3.06
N SER A 154 -14.30 -4.42 2.61
CA SER A 154 -14.76 -5.15 1.43
C SER A 154 -14.60 -4.39 0.11
N ALA A 155 -14.40 -3.07 0.19
CA ALA A 155 -14.25 -2.19 -0.97
C ALA A 155 -13.49 -0.88 -0.65
N GLY A 156 -12.94 -0.73 0.56
CA GLY A 156 -12.22 0.47 0.99
C GLY A 156 -10.72 0.39 0.74
N ALA A 157 -10.25 -0.52 -0.10
CA ALA A 157 -8.84 -0.63 -0.47
C ALA A 157 -8.62 -0.41 -1.96
N VAL A 158 -7.42 0.07 -2.29
CA VAL A 158 -6.89 0.16 -3.63
C VAL A 158 -5.67 -0.74 -3.72
N LEU A 159 -5.57 -1.54 -4.78
CA LEU A 159 -4.35 -2.26 -5.12
C LEU A 159 -3.92 -1.84 -6.51
N GLU A 160 -2.65 -1.49 -6.65
CA GLU A 160 -2.04 -1.11 -7.91
C GLU A 160 -0.72 -1.87 -8.09
N MET A 161 -0.53 -2.48 -9.26
CA MET A 161 0.73 -3.10 -9.64
C MET A 161 1.10 -2.69 -11.05
N ALA A 162 2.34 -2.26 -11.21
CA ALA A 162 2.87 -1.84 -12.50
C ALA A 162 3.96 -2.76 -13.00
N GLY A 163 3.88 -2.97 -14.31
CA GLY A 163 4.78 -3.74 -15.15
C GLY A 163 4.36 -5.20 -15.28
#